data_AF-A0A0R3JU35-F1
#
_entry.id   AF-A0A0R3JU35-F1
#
_cell.length_a   1.000
_cell.length_b   1.000
_cell.length_c   1.000
_cell.angle_alpha   90.00
_cell.angle_beta   90.00
_cell.angle_gamma   90.00
#
_symmetry.space_group_name_H-M   'P 1'
#
loop_
_entity.id
_entity.type
_entity.pdbx_description
1 polymer ?
#
loop_
_entity_poly.entity_id
_entity_poly.type
_entity_poly.pdbx_seq_one_letter_code
_entity_poly.pdbx_strand_id
1 'polypeptide(L)'
;MLDKKLFKEVDYALLFTFVFFFIFIGNLSNLEVIKNIFEGILKRPKATYLSSIILSQFISNVPCAILLSGFSHNYKELLLGVDIGGMGTLIASLASVISYKFYANEYKQDKKKYLLKFSIYNFAALLLFSLIFWFII
;
A
#
# COMPACT_ATOMS: atom_id res chain seq x y z
N MET A 1 9.75 -25.06 -21.74
CA MET A 1 8.43 -25.22 -22.41
C MET A 1 7.39 -24.56 -21.53
N LEU A 2 6.54 -23.66 -22.05
CA LEU A 2 5.48 -23.04 -21.25
C LEU A 2 4.48 -24.11 -20.78
N ASP A 3 4.32 -24.26 -19.47
CA ASP A 3 3.27 -25.12 -18.92
C ASP A 3 1.91 -24.39 -18.99
N LYS A 4 1.10 -24.78 -19.97
CA LYS A 4 -0.23 -24.19 -20.20
C LYS A 4 -1.21 -24.43 -19.06
N LYS A 5 -0.93 -25.36 -18.14
CA LYS A 5 -1.79 -25.63 -16.97
C LYS A 5 -1.73 -24.50 -15.95
N LEU A 6 -0.60 -23.82 -15.83
CA LEU A 6 -0.40 -22.69 -14.91
C LEU A 6 -1.40 -21.55 -15.16
N PHE A 7 -1.79 -21.31 -16.41
CA PHE A 7 -2.81 -20.28 -16.71
C PHE A 7 -4.15 -20.56 -16.03
N LYS A 8 -4.50 -21.82 -15.75
CA LYS A 8 -5.73 -22.16 -15.03
C LYS A 8 -5.63 -21.92 -13.51
N GLU A 9 -4.43 -21.80 -12.98
CA GLU A 9 -4.17 -21.61 -11.54
C GLU A 9 -4.02 -20.12 -11.16
N VAL A 10 -4.00 -19.23 -12.15
CA VAL A 10 -3.93 -17.78 -11.93
C VAL A 10 -5.21 -17.28 -11.25
N ASP A 11 -5.05 -16.47 -10.20
CA ASP A 11 -6.15 -15.76 -9.54
C ASP A 11 -6.59 -14.56 -10.42
N TYR A 12 -7.35 -14.85 -11.48
CA TYR A 12 -7.85 -13.82 -12.40
C TYR A 12 -8.78 -12.81 -11.71
N ALA A 13 -9.48 -13.21 -10.63
CA ALA A 13 -10.29 -12.29 -9.84
C ALA A 13 -9.41 -11.22 -9.16
N LEU A 14 -8.26 -11.61 -8.62
CA LEU A 14 -7.27 -10.66 -8.10
C LEU A 14 -6.73 -9.73 -9.20
N LEU A 15 -6.42 -10.25 -10.39
CA LEU A 15 -5.97 -9.43 -11.52
C LEU A 15 -7.03 -8.40 -11.95
N PHE A 16 -8.29 -8.80 -12.07
CA PHE A 16 -9.38 -7.86 -12.37
C PHE A 16 -9.55 -6.82 -11.26
N THR A 17 -9.36 -7.21 -9.99
CA THR A 17 -9.39 -6.26 -8.87
C THR A 17 -8.33 -5.16 -9.03
N PHE A 18 -7.12 -5.50 -9.50
CA PHE A 18 -6.10 -4.50 -9.82
C PHE A 18 -6.51 -3.57 -10.95
N VAL A 19 -7.09 -4.10 -12.02
CA VAL A 19 -7.58 -3.28 -13.14
C VAL A 19 -8.62 -2.27 -12.65
N PHE A 20 -9.60 -2.73 -11.86
CA PHE A 20 -10.62 -1.84 -11.30
C PHE A 20 -10.03 -0.82 -10.32
N PHE A 21 -9.05 -1.19 -9.48
CA PHE A 21 -8.37 -0.23 -8.63
C PHE A 21 -7.66 0.84 -9.43
N PHE A 22 -6.93 0.50 -10.49
CA PHE A 22 -6.27 1.51 -11.32
C PHE A 22 -7.26 2.45 -12.02
N ILE A 23 -8.37 1.91 -12.54
CA ILE A 23 -9.43 2.73 -13.13
C ILE A 23 -10.03 3.66 -12.06
N PHE A 24 -10.38 3.12 -10.90
CA PHE A 24 -10.98 3.89 -9.81
C PHE A 24 -10.05 5.01 -9.32
N ILE A 25 -8.77 4.69 -9.10
CA ILE A 25 -7.76 5.65 -8.66
C ILE A 25 -7.52 6.73 -9.71
N GLY A 26 -7.47 6.37 -11.00
CA GLY A 26 -7.34 7.32 -12.09
C GLY A 26 -8.56 8.25 -12.21
N ASN A 27 -9.77 7.77 -11.91
CA ASN A 27 -10.95 8.63 -11.84
C ASN A 27 -10.93 9.53 -10.60
N LEU A 28 -10.56 8.97 -9.44
CA LEU A 28 -10.44 9.71 -8.18
C LEU A 28 -9.42 10.84 -8.30
N SER A 29 -8.31 10.61 -9.00
CA SER A 29 -7.28 11.64 -9.20
C SER A 29 -7.73 12.79 -10.11
N ASN A 30 -8.80 12.59 -10.90
CA ASN A 30 -9.35 13.63 -11.76
C ASN A 30 -10.41 14.50 -11.09
N LEU A 31 -10.94 14.10 -9.93
CA LEU A 31 -11.91 14.89 -9.18
C LEU A 31 -11.27 16.18 -8.63
N GLU A 32 -11.92 17.31 -8.87
CA GLU A 32 -11.44 18.63 -8.45
C GLU A 32 -11.23 18.73 -6.93
N VAL A 33 -12.10 18.11 -6.14
CA VAL A 33 -11.97 18.07 -4.67
C VAL A 33 -10.67 17.39 -4.25
N ILE A 34 -10.32 16.27 -4.90
CA ILE A 34 -9.11 15.50 -4.60
C ILE A 34 -7.86 16.27 -5.04
N LYS A 35 -7.90 16.87 -6.23
CA LYS A 35 -6.85 17.78 -6.74
C LYS A 35 -6.56 18.89 -5.74
N ASN A 36 -7.58 19.64 -5.33
CA ASN A 36 -7.42 20.78 -4.42
C ASN A 36 -6.85 20.38 -3.06
N ILE A 37 -7.25 19.23 -2.51
CA ILE A 37 -6.72 18.71 -1.24
C ILE A 37 -5.24 18.34 -1.39
N PHE A 38 -4.89 17.54 -2.40
CA PHE A 38 -3.55 16.98 -2.52
C PHE A 38 -2.52 17.94 -3.09
N GLU A 39 -2.89 18.83 -4.02
CA GLU A 39 -2.00 19.88 -4.53
C GLU A 39 -1.54 20.83 -3.43
N GLY A 40 -2.37 21.08 -2.41
CA GLY A 40 -2.00 21.89 -1.24
C GLY A 40 -1.05 21.16 -0.29
N ILE A 41 -1.37 19.90 0.02
CA ILE A 41 -0.68 19.09 1.06
C ILE A 41 0.67 18.57 0.56
N LEU A 42 0.77 18.15 -0.70
CA LEU A 42 1.92 17.39 -1.20
C LEU A 42 3.05 18.25 -1.76
N LYS A 43 3.02 19.58 -1.56
CA LYS A 43 4.08 20.48 -2.04
C LYS A 43 5.43 20.25 -1.36
N ARG A 44 5.43 19.86 -0.09
CA ARG A 44 6.64 19.72 0.72
C ARG A 44 7.05 18.25 0.84
N PRO A 45 8.36 17.92 0.70
CA PRO A 45 8.88 16.56 0.83
C PRO A 45 8.36 15.80 2.05
N LYS A 46 8.47 16.40 3.25
CA LYS A 46 8.00 15.82 4.51
C LYS A 46 6.48 15.61 4.54
N ALA A 47 5.71 16.51 3.95
CA ALA A 47 4.26 16.39 3.89
C ALA A 47 3.84 15.29 2.90
N THR A 48 4.51 15.18 1.75
CA THR A 48 4.35 14.05 0.82
C THR A 48 4.65 12.73 1.53
N TYR A 49 5.78 12.65 2.25
CA TYR A 49 6.19 11.46 2.98
C TYR A 49 5.15 10.97 3.99
N LEU A 50 4.69 11.85 4.90
CA LEU A 50 3.68 11.48 5.89
C LEU A 50 2.32 11.15 5.25
N SER A 51 1.91 11.94 4.26
CA SER A 51 0.64 11.70 3.57
C SER A 51 0.64 10.34 2.90
N SER A 52 1.74 9.98 2.22
CA SER A 52 1.93 8.65 1.62
C SER A 52 1.85 7.53 2.65
N ILE A 53 2.49 7.67 3.82
CA ILE A 53 2.44 6.66 4.90
C ILE A 53 1.00 6.46 5.37
N ILE A 54 0.31 7.55 5.71
CA ILE A 54 -1.04 7.52 6.26
C ILE A 54 -2.01 6.95 5.24
N LEU A 55 -2.00 7.47 4.02
CA LEU A 55 -2.96 7.07 2.99
C LEU A 55 -2.73 5.61 2.56
N SER A 56 -1.47 5.16 2.53
CA SER A 56 -1.13 3.76 2.24
C SER A 56 -1.71 2.78 3.26
N GLN A 57 -2.02 3.19 4.50
CA GLN A 57 -2.68 2.30 5.48
C GLN A 57 -4.09 1.88 5.06
N PHE A 58 -4.76 2.72 4.26
CA PHE A 58 -6.16 2.55 3.88
C PHE A 58 -6.33 2.14 2.42
N ILE A 59 -5.50 2.66 1.53
CA ILE A 59 -5.61 2.46 0.07
C ILE A 59 -4.70 1.33 -0.43
N SER A 60 -3.71 0.93 0.37
CA SER A 60 -2.60 0.03 -0.02
C SER A 60 -1.47 0.74 -0.76
N ASN A 61 -0.24 0.22 -0.61
CA ASN A 61 0.99 0.83 -1.10
C ASN A 61 0.98 1.18 -2.59
N VAL A 62 0.69 0.22 -3.47
CA VAL A 62 0.73 0.41 -4.92
C VAL A 62 -0.37 1.37 -5.42
N PRO A 63 -1.66 1.15 -5.11
CA PRO A 63 -2.73 2.12 -5.32
C PRO A 63 -2.44 3.55 -4.84
N CYS A 64 -1.90 3.69 -3.63
CA CYS A 64 -1.57 4.98 -3.02
C CYS A 64 -0.47 5.69 -3.83
N ALA A 65 0.55 4.96 -4.26
CA ALA A 65 1.64 5.50 -5.07
C ALA A 65 1.10 6.11 -6.37
N ILE A 66 0.24 5.38 -7.08
CA ILE A 66 -0.36 5.82 -8.33
C ILE A 66 -1.23 7.06 -8.11
N LEU A 67 -2.09 7.04 -7.08
CA LEU A 67 -2.96 8.18 -6.74
C LEU A 67 -2.14 9.45 -6.49
N LEU A 68 -1.15 9.37 -5.59
CA LEU A 68 -0.38 10.53 -5.14
C LEU A 68 0.64 11.01 -6.18
N SER A 69 1.08 10.14 -7.10
CA SER A 69 2.05 10.48 -8.15
C SER A 69 1.54 11.56 -9.11
N GLY A 70 0.21 11.69 -9.28
CA GLY A 70 -0.40 12.74 -10.08
C GLY A 70 -0.37 14.13 -9.43
N PHE A 71 0.00 14.24 -8.15
CA PHE A 71 -0.14 15.44 -7.34
C PHE A 71 1.15 15.91 -6.66
N SER A 72 2.24 15.16 -6.78
CA SER A 72 3.51 15.45 -6.10
C SER A 72 4.70 15.27 -7.03
N HIS A 73 5.63 16.22 -6.99
CA HIS A 73 6.95 16.08 -7.63
C HIS A 73 8.01 15.43 -6.73
N ASN A 74 7.70 15.24 -5.44
CA ASN A 74 8.57 14.65 -4.43
C ASN A 74 8.52 13.11 -4.52
N TYR A 75 8.96 12.56 -5.66
CA TYR A 75 8.81 11.13 -5.96
C TYR A 75 9.57 10.22 -4.97
N LYS A 76 10.72 10.66 -4.47
CA LYS A 76 11.52 9.87 -3.53
C LYS A 76 10.79 9.69 -2.20
N GLU A 77 10.28 10.78 -1.67
CA GLU A 77 9.53 10.84 -0.42
C GLU A 77 8.19 10.14 -0.54
N LEU A 78 7.54 10.27 -1.70
CA LEU A 78 6.33 9.54 -2.01
C LEU A 78 6.57 8.03 -1.98
N LEU A 79 7.54 7.53 -2.74
CA LEU A 79 7.85 6.10 -2.84
C LEU A 79 8.29 5.53 -1.48
N LEU A 80 9.17 6.25 -0.79
CA LEU A 80 9.59 5.88 0.55
C LEU A 80 8.41 5.82 1.54
N GLY A 81 7.50 6.79 1.45
CA GLY A 81 6.33 6.87 2.31
C GLY A 81 5.33 5.73 2.06
N VAL A 82 5.05 5.39 0.80
CA VAL A 82 4.12 4.28 0.48
C VAL A 82 4.72 2.91 0.78
N ASP A 83 6.04 2.73 0.64
CA ASP A 83 6.70 1.46 0.99
C ASP A 83 6.70 1.24 2.51
N ILE A 84 7.05 2.26 3.29
CA ILE A 84 6.98 2.21 4.75
C ILE A 84 5.51 2.09 5.20
N GLY A 85 4.61 2.85 4.59
CA GLY A 85 3.18 2.75 4.81
C GLY A 85 2.63 1.35 4.53
N GLY A 86 3.16 0.63 3.54
CA GLY A 86 2.77 -0.73 3.24
C GLY A 86 2.99 -1.75 4.38
N MET A 87 3.83 -1.42 5.37
CA MET A 87 4.09 -2.31 6.49
C MET A 87 2.90 -2.39 7.45
N GLY A 88 2.26 -1.27 7.78
CA GLY A 88 1.38 -1.15 8.96
C GLY A 88 0.24 -2.17 9.09
N THR A 89 -0.89 -1.95 8.40
CA THR A 89 -2.04 -2.87 8.45
C THR A 89 -1.92 -3.99 7.42
N LEU A 90 -2.70 -5.07 7.57
CA LEU A 90 -2.80 -6.11 6.55
C LEU A 90 -3.25 -5.58 5.19
N ILE A 91 -4.15 -4.59 5.18
CA ILE A 91 -4.72 -4.01 3.95
C ILE A 91 -3.71 -3.04 3.30
N ALA A 92 -2.81 -2.48 4.10
CA ALA A 92 -1.79 -1.54 3.66
C ALA A 92 -0.85 -2.11 2.59
N SER A 93 -0.70 -3.44 2.52
CA SER A 93 0.06 -4.11 1.47
C SER A 93 -0.61 -5.39 1.02
N LEU A 94 -0.73 -5.54 -0.29
CA LEU A 94 -1.27 -6.76 -0.89
C LEU A 94 -0.40 -7.97 -0.61
N ALA A 95 0.92 -7.79 -0.45
CA ALA A 95 1.81 -8.88 -0.02
C ALA A 95 1.38 -9.43 1.35
N SER A 96 1.04 -8.54 2.28
CA SER A 96 0.54 -8.92 3.61
C SER A 96 -0.79 -9.68 3.54
N VAL A 97 -1.72 -9.26 2.69
CA VAL A 97 -2.98 -9.99 2.43
C VAL A 97 -2.72 -11.38 1.87
N ILE A 98 -1.83 -11.50 0.88
CA ILE A 98 -1.48 -12.78 0.25
C ILE A 98 -0.84 -13.72 1.28
N SER A 99 0.15 -13.25 2.04
CA SER A 99 0.80 -14.03 3.11
C SER A 99 -0.19 -14.48 4.18
N TYR A 100 -1.12 -13.60 4.59
CA TYR A 100 -2.17 -13.98 5.53
C TYR A 100 -3.12 -15.03 4.95
N LYS A 101 -3.52 -14.90 3.67
CA LYS A 101 -4.40 -15.87 2.99
C LYS A 101 -3.74 -17.27 2.94
N PHE A 102 -2.46 -17.34 2.59
CA PHE A 102 -1.71 -18.60 2.61
C PHE A 102 -1.62 -19.20 4.02
N TYR A 103 -1.17 -18.42 5.00
CA TYR A 103 -1.02 -18.89 6.38
C TYR A 103 -2.36 -19.34 6.97
N ALA A 104 -3.43 -18.59 6.73
CA ALA A 104 -4.76 -18.90 7.24
C ALA A 104 -5.40 -20.12 6.56
N ASN A 105 -4.98 -20.47 5.34
CA ASN A 105 -5.44 -21.68 4.67
C ASN A 105 -4.75 -22.94 5.20
N GLU A 106 -3.44 -22.85 5.50
CA GLU A 106 -2.64 -23.95 6.02
C GLU A 106 -2.85 -24.18 7.53
N TYR A 107 -2.85 -23.10 8.33
CA TYR A 107 -2.92 -23.14 9.79
C TYR A 107 -4.22 -22.52 10.31
N LYS A 108 -5.35 -23.21 10.08
CA LYS A 108 -6.69 -22.68 10.41
C LYS A 108 -6.89 -22.29 11.88
N GLN A 109 -6.20 -22.95 12.82
CA GLN A 109 -6.34 -22.72 14.26
C GLN A 109 -5.50 -21.53 14.78
N ASP A 110 -4.47 -21.10 14.05
CA ASP A 110 -3.49 -20.09 14.52
C ASP A 110 -3.60 -18.73 13.84
N LYS A 111 -4.67 -18.47 13.07
CA LYS A 111 -4.91 -17.19 12.36
C LYS A 111 -4.76 -15.97 13.26
N LYS A 112 -5.31 -16.02 14.48
CA LYS A 112 -5.26 -14.90 15.44
C LYS A 112 -3.83 -14.64 15.94
N LYS A 113 -3.02 -15.69 16.16
CA LYS A 113 -1.63 -15.55 16.58
C LYS A 113 -0.78 -14.91 15.48
N TYR A 114 -1.02 -15.29 14.22
CA TYR A 114 -0.40 -14.64 13.09
C TYR A 114 -0.75 -13.16 13.04
N LEU A 115 -2.03 -12.79 13.12
CA LEU A 115 -2.48 -11.39 13.10
C LEU A 115 -1.83 -10.55 14.20
N LEU A 116 -1.74 -11.09 15.41
CA LEU A 116 -1.12 -10.39 16.53
C LEU A 116 0.37 -10.16 16.29
N LYS A 117 1.12 -11.21 15.94
CA LYS A 117 2.56 -11.10 15.65
C LYS A 117 2.82 -10.18 14.47
N PHE A 118 2.08 -10.38 13.38
CA PHE A 118 2.12 -9.52 12.20
C PHE A 118 1.94 -8.05 12.59
N SER A 119 0.90 -7.73 13.36
CA SER A 119 0.62 -6.34 13.74
C SER A 119 1.74 -5.76 14.59
N ILE A 120 2.24 -6.50 15.58
CA ILE A 120 3.32 -6.02 16.45
C ILE A 120 4.59 -5.71 15.64
N TYR A 121 5.06 -6.67 14.84
CA TYR A 121 6.30 -6.48 14.07
C TYR A 121 6.17 -5.36 13.05
N ASN A 122 5.04 -5.30 12.34
CA ASN A 122 4.84 -4.31 11.30
C ASN A 122 4.59 -2.90 11.83
N PHE A 123 3.81 -2.73 12.90
CA PHE A 123 3.64 -1.41 13.50
C PHE A 123 4.94 -0.92 14.15
N ALA A 124 5.74 -1.82 14.74
CA ALA A 124 7.06 -1.46 15.23
C ALA A 124 8.00 -1.01 14.10
N ALA A 125 8.03 -1.76 12.99
CA ALA A 125 8.80 -1.39 11.80
C ALA A 125 8.29 -0.06 11.19
N LEU A 126 6.97 0.11 11.06
CA LEU A 126 6.34 1.33 10.56
C LEU A 126 6.79 2.55 11.37
N LEU A 127 6.69 2.50 12.70
CA LEU A 127 7.11 3.60 13.57
C LEU A 127 8.62 3.86 13.46
N LEU A 128 9.43 2.80 13.52
CA LEU A 128 10.88 2.91 13.47
C LEU A 128 11.35 3.55 12.15
N PHE A 129 10.95 3.00 11.01
CA PHE A 129 11.34 3.53 9.70
C PHE A 129 10.71 4.89 9.44
N SER A 130 9.47 5.13 9.87
CA SER A 130 8.83 6.43 9.75
C SER A 130 9.64 7.53 10.43
N LEU A 131 10.08 7.28 11.66
CA LEU A 131 10.89 8.23 12.42
C LEU A 131 12.29 8.40 11.83
N ILE A 132 12.97 7.32 11.47
CA ILE A 132 14.33 7.39 10.90
C ILE A 132 14.34 8.26 9.65
N PHE A 133 13.44 8.00 8.70
CA PHE A 133 13.44 8.74 7.43
C PHE A 133 12.83 10.13 7.56
N TRP A 134 11.98 10.39 8.55
CA TRP A 134 11.52 11.75 8.87
C TRP A 134 12.65 12.74 9.18
N PHE A 135 13.74 12.25 9.80
CA PHE A 135 14.93 13.06 10.09
C PHE A 135 15.92 13.14 8.93
N ILE A 136 15.83 12.23 7.95
CA ILE A 136 16.69 12.23 6.75
C ILE A 136 16.14 13.15 5.66
N ILE A 137 14.82 13.21 5.51
CA ILE A 137 14.10 14.14 4.62
C ILE A 137 14.08 15.54 5.23
#